data_AF-A0A291THU1-F1
#
_entry.id   AF-A0A291THU1-F1
#
_cell.length_a   1.000
_cell.length_b   1.000
_cell.length_c   1.000
_cell.angle_alpha   90.00
_cell.angle_beta   90.00
_cell.angle_gamma   90.00
#
_symmetry.space_group_name_H-M   'P 1'
#
loop_
_entity.id
_entity.type
_entity.pdbx_description
1 polymer ?
#
loop_
_entity_poly.entity_id
_entity_poly.type
_entity_poly.pdbx_seq_one_letter_code
_entity_poly.pdbx_strand_id
1 'polypeptide(L)'
;MKKSLRKGYFHLELNHEYGADTIGAEAAEVELKEGVAIFRAKLKPASENQILDAVHCKEQSFKNVEYFSFIDEHIRKGISSFVKINKAKIKGWRIEIDYEKKYDFSCDIQPMNPDGVIFYVVSS
;
A
#
# COMPACT_ATOMS: atom_id res chain seq x y z
N MET A 1 15.36 4.62 7.75
CA MET A 1 14.53 4.58 8.99
C MET A 1 13.32 3.73 8.72
N LYS A 2 13.09 2.66 9.49
CA LYS A 2 11.99 1.71 9.28
C LYS A 2 11.01 1.76 10.45
N LYS A 3 9.70 1.73 10.18
CA LYS A 3 8.62 1.75 11.17
C LYS A 3 7.58 0.68 10.81
N SER A 4 7.27 -0.21 11.75
CA SER A 4 6.10 -1.07 11.63
C SER A 4 4.84 -0.23 11.87
N LEU A 5 3.88 -0.28 10.96
CA LEU A 5 2.61 0.44 11.06
C LEU A 5 1.57 -0.41 11.75
N ARG A 6 1.47 -1.69 11.36
CA ARG A 6 0.53 -2.65 11.94
C ARG A 6 1.03 -4.08 11.75
N LYS A 7 0.73 -4.94 12.72
CA LYS A 7 0.77 -6.40 12.61
C LYS A 7 -0.61 -6.94 12.99
N GLY A 8 -1.07 -7.99 12.32
CA GLY A 8 -2.42 -8.52 12.46
C GLY A 8 -3.32 -8.10 11.30
N TYR A 9 -4.56 -8.59 11.31
CA TYR A 9 -5.47 -8.46 10.16
C TYR A 9 -5.94 -7.02 9.93
N PHE A 10 -5.89 -6.58 8.68
CA PHE A 10 -6.50 -5.36 8.15
C PHE A 10 -6.78 -5.55 6.65
N HIS A 11 -7.45 -4.57 6.03
CA HIS A 11 -7.72 -4.57 4.60
C HIS A 11 -6.87 -3.55 3.85
N LEU A 12 -6.39 -3.95 2.67
CA LEU A 12 -5.86 -3.07 1.63
C LEU A 12 -6.92 -2.98 0.52
N GLU A 13 -7.17 -1.77 0.05
CA GLU A 13 -7.99 -1.54 -1.14
C GLU A 13 -7.09 -1.40 -2.36
N LEU A 14 -7.42 -2.17 -3.41
CA LEU A 14 -6.78 -2.15 -4.71
C LEU A 14 -7.80 -1.58 -5.69
N ASN A 15 -7.57 -0.37 -6.17
CA ASN A 15 -8.54 0.34 -7.00
C ASN A 15 -8.14 0.28 -8.47
N HIS A 16 -9.10 -0.06 -9.30
CA HIS A 16 -9.01 -0.24 -10.74
C HIS A 16 -9.94 0.76 -11.45
N GLU A 17 -9.81 0.90 -12.76
CA GLU A 17 -10.63 1.83 -13.57
C GLU A 17 -12.15 1.68 -13.34
N TYR A 18 -12.62 0.44 -13.15
CA TYR A 18 -14.05 0.12 -13.07
C TYR A 18 -14.49 -0.50 -11.72
N GLY A 19 -13.64 -0.50 -10.70
CA GLY A 19 -13.97 -1.14 -9.42
C GLY A 19 -12.84 -1.15 -8.41
N ALA A 20 -13.06 -1.82 -7.28
CA ALA A 20 -12.04 -1.98 -6.25
C ALA A 20 -12.15 -3.34 -5.58
N ASP A 21 -10.99 -3.98 -5.39
CA ASP A 21 -10.85 -5.21 -4.62
C ASP A 21 -10.40 -4.87 -3.20
N THR A 22 -10.97 -5.56 -2.21
CA THR A 22 -10.59 -5.39 -0.80
C THR A 22 -9.93 -6.67 -0.30
N ILE A 23 -8.60 -6.65 -0.20
CA ILE A 23 -7.81 -7.84 0.13
C ILE A 23 -7.28 -7.73 1.56
N GLY A 24 -7.40 -8.83 2.31
CA GLY A 24 -6.81 -8.96 3.64
C GLY A 24 -5.29 -8.87 3.63
N ALA A 25 -4.71 -8.30 4.68
CA ALA A 25 -3.28 -8.17 4.90
C ALA A 25 -2.91 -8.42 6.36
N GLU A 26 -1.69 -8.89 6.62
CA GLU A 26 -1.24 -9.27 7.97
C GLU A 26 -0.12 -8.39 8.53
N ALA A 27 0.53 -7.58 7.68
CA ALA A 27 1.56 -6.65 8.11
C ALA A 27 1.62 -5.43 7.19
N ALA A 28 1.77 -4.25 7.79
CA ALA A 28 2.10 -3.01 7.09
C ALA A 28 3.32 -2.35 7.74
N GLU A 29 4.23 -1.85 6.92
CA GLU A 29 5.42 -1.11 7.35
C GLU A 29 5.74 0.03 6.40
N VAL A 30 6.52 0.99 6.88
CA VAL A 30 7.06 2.07 6.07
C VAL A 30 8.55 2.23 6.35
N GLU A 31 9.32 2.50 5.31
CA GLU A 31 10.75 2.72 5.39
C GLU A 31 11.18 3.91 4.53
N LEU A 32 12.06 4.76 5.07
CA LEU A 32 12.81 5.74 4.29
C LEU A 32 14.19 5.16 3.97
N LYS A 33 14.46 4.93 2.68
CA LYS A 33 15.74 4.45 2.16
C LYS A 33 16.20 5.36 1.03
N GLU A 34 17.37 5.99 1.18
CA GLU A 34 18.00 6.83 0.14
C GLU A 34 17.08 7.95 -0.41
N GLY A 35 16.20 8.48 0.44
CA GLY A 35 15.22 9.51 0.07
C GLY A 35 13.93 8.97 -0.53
N VAL A 36 13.78 7.66 -0.70
CA VAL A 36 12.53 7.03 -1.15
C VAL A 36 11.75 6.50 0.05
N ALA A 37 10.50 6.92 0.19
CA ALA A 37 9.57 6.36 1.16
C ALA A 37 8.89 5.13 0.56
N ILE A 38 9.12 3.96 1.15
CA ILE A 38 8.61 2.66 0.69
C ILE A 38 7.57 2.17 1.69
N PHE A 39 6.33 2.03 1.25
CA PHE A 39 5.23 1.45 2.04
C PHE A 39 5.08 0.00 1.64
N ARG A 40 5.13 -0.93 2.60
CA ARG A 40 5.00 -2.35 2.32
C ARG A 40 3.75 -2.90 2.97
N ALA A 41 2.97 -3.66 2.21
CA ALA A 41 1.84 -4.41 2.70
C ALA A 41 2.04 -5.89 2.36
N LYS A 42 1.93 -6.75 3.36
CA LYS A 42 1.95 -8.21 3.17
C LYS A 42 0.53 -8.73 3.14
N LEU A 43 0.10 -9.21 1.97
CA LEU A 43 -1.25 -9.71 1.77
C LEU A 43 -1.43 -11.08 2.41
N LYS A 44 -2.61 -11.26 2.97
CA LYS A 44 -3.13 -12.52 3.49
C LYS A 44 -4.65 -12.51 3.30
N PRO A 45 -5.12 -12.84 2.08
CA PRO A 45 -6.54 -13.00 1.80
C PRO A 45 -7.21 -13.90 2.84
N ALA A 46 -8.39 -13.52 3.32
CA ALA A 46 -9.10 -14.23 4.39
C ALA A 46 -10.27 -15.10 3.92
N SER A 47 -10.68 -14.99 2.66
CA SER A 47 -11.79 -15.74 2.07
C SER A 47 -11.43 -16.24 0.67
N GLU A 48 -12.16 -17.23 0.17
CA GLU A 48 -11.98 -17.75 -1.20
C GLU A 48 -12.11 -16.64 -2.25
N ASN A 49 -13.08 -15.73 -2.09
CA ASN A 49 -13.23 -14.58 -2.98
C ASN A 49 -11.98 -13.69 -2.98
N GLN A 50 -11.47 -13.31 -1.81
CA GLN A 50 -10.25 -12.49 -1.74
C GLN A 50 -9.02 -13.22 -2.31
N ILE A 51 -8.97 -14.56 -2.22
CA ILE A 51 -7.90 -15.35 -2.84
C ILE A 51 -8.01 -15.24 -4.37
N LEU A 52 -9.21 -15.37 -4.93
CA LEU A 52 -9.44 -15.22 -6.36
C LEU A 52 -9.08 -13.82 -6.85
N ASP A 53 -9.50 -12.77 -6.13
CA ASP A 53 -9.19 -11.37 -6.44
C ASP A 53 -7.66 -11.14 -6.42
N ALA A 54 -6.98 -11.64 -5.37
CA ALA A 54 -5.53 -11.54 -5.24
C ALA A 54 -4.79 -12.30 -6.34
N VAL A 55 -5.27 -13.49 -6.72
CA VAL A 55 -4.70 -14.27 -7.83
C VAL A 55 -4.91 -13.57 -9.16
N HIS A 56 -6.08 -12.98 -9.41
CA HIS A 56 -6.34 -12.22 -10.62
C HIS A 56 -5.41 -11.00 -10.75
N CYS A 57 -5.26 -10.23 -9.67
CA CYS A 57 -4.29 -9.13 -9.62
C CYS A 57 -2.86 -9.64 -9.84
N LYS A 58 -2.48 -10.74 -9.19
CA LYS A 58 -1.16 -11.36 -9.30
C LYS A 58 -0.84 -11.79 -10.74
N GLU A 59 -1.79 -12.37 -11.48
CA GLU A 59 -1.62 -12.77 -12.88
C GLU A 59 -1.27 -11.56 -13.77
N GLN A 60 -1.83 -10.40 -13.48
CA GLN A 60 -1.50 -9.13 -14.14
C GLN A 60 -0.33 -8.38 -13.48
N SER A 61 0.36 -9.00 -12.52
CA SER A 61 1.40 -8.37 -11.69
C SER A 61 0.95 -7.04 -11.06
N PHE A 62 -0.33 -6.96 -10.68
CA PHE A 62 -1.02 -5.79 -10.13
C PHE A 62 -0.97 -4.55 -11.03
N LYS A 63 -0.65 -4.70 -12.33
CA LYS A 63 -0.56 -3.57 -13.28
C LYS A 63 -1.92 -2.96 -13.62
N ASN A 64 -3.00 -3.66 -13.32
CA ASN A 64 -4.37 -3.18 -13.45
C ASN A 64 -4.82 -2.32 -12.25
N VAL A 65 -3.98 -2.16 -11.23
CA VAL A 65 -4.27 -1.29 -10.07
C VAL A 65 -3.79 0.12 -10.38
N GLU A 66 -4.72 1.07 -10.35
CA GLU A 66 -4.42 2.50 -10.52
C GLU A 66 -3.92 3.12 -9.21
N TYR A 67 -4.52 2.74 -8.09
CA TYR A 67 -4.10 3.21 -6.78
C TYR A 67 -4.43 2.27 -5.63
N PHE A 68 -3.64 2.42 -4.56
CA PHE A 68 -3.82 1.68 -3.32
C PHE A 68 -4.24 2.60 -2.17
N SER A 69 -5.13 2.14 -1.31
CA SER A 69 -5.58 2.84 -0.10
C SER A 69 -5.69 1.91 1.10
N PHE A 70 -5.53 2.50 2.29
CA PHE A 70 -5.72 1.80 3.57
C PHE A 70 -6.88 2.44 4.31
N ILE A 71 -7.95 1.69 4.57
CA ILE A 71 -9.08 2.16 5.41
C ILE A 71 -8.64 2.27 6.88
N ASP A 72 -7.72 1.39 7.29
CA ASP A 72 -7.32 1.23 8.68
C ASP A 72 -6.72 2.50 9.29
N GLU A 73 -7.36 3.03 10.33
CA GLU A 73 -6.99 4.30 10.96
C GLU A 73 -5.57 4.29 11.57
N HIS A 74 -5.15 3.16 12.15
CA HIS A 74 -3.82 3.05 12.75
C HIS A 74 -2.73 3.13 11.70
N ILE A 75 -2.96 2.47 10.55
CA ILE A 75 -2.07 2.57 9.40
C ILE A 75 -2.05 4.00 8.90
N ARG A 76 -3.21 4.62 8.62
CA ARG A 76 -3.31 6.00 8.14
C ARG A 76 -2.55 6.99 9.02
N LYS A 77 -2.86 7.02 10.33
CA LYS A 77 -2.14 7.86 11.31
C LYS A 77 -0.64 7.57 11.34
N GLY A 78 -0.27 6.30 11.25
CA GLY A 78 1.12 5.85 11.21
C GLY A 78 1.88 6.39 10.00
N ILE A 79 1.24 6.40 8.83
CA ILE A 79 1.75 6.97 7.58
C ILE A 79 1.84 8.50 7.72
N SER A 80 0.76 9.19 8.10
CA SER A 80 0.72 10.65 8.28
C SER A 80 1.85 11.14 9.21
N SER A 81 2.04 10.47 10.35
CA SER A 81 3.15 10.75 11.28
C SER A 81 4.51 10.55 10.62
N PHE A 82 4.71 9.46 9.88
CA PHE A 82 5.96 9.20 9.18
C PHE A 82 6.25 10.26 8.12
N VAL A 83 5.26 10.64 7.31
CA VAL A 83 5.40 11.70 6.30
C VAL A 83 5.77 13.02 6.96
N LYS A 84 5.07 13.43 8.03
CA LYS A 84 5.36 14.68 8.76
C LYS A 84 6.80 14.74 9.27
N ILE A 85 7.32 13.65 9.84
CA ILE A 85 8.68 13.59 10.39
C ILE A 85 9.75 13.62 9.29
N ASN A 86 9.48 13.04 8.12
CA ASN A 86 10.47 12.82 7.08
C ASN A 86 10.30 13.69 5.83
N LYS A 87 9.31 14.60 5.80
CA LYS A 87 8.90 15.36 4.62
C LYS A 87 10.07 15.94 3.82
N ALA A 88 11.02 16.59 4.49
CA ALA A 88 12.17 17.23 3.83
C ALA A 88 13.19 16.24 3.22
N LYS A 89 13.14 14.96 3.61
CA LYS A 89 14.05 13.91 3.14
C LYS A 89 13.45 13.06 2.03
N ILE A 90 12.12 13.09 1.88
CA ILE A 90 11.41 12.26 0.90
C ILE A 90 11.50 12.95 -0.47
N LYS A 91 12.06 12.23 -1.44
CA LYS A 91 12.24 12.63 -2.84
C LYS A 91 11.39 11.79 -3.79
N GLY A 92 10.83 10.68 -3.31
CA GLY A 92 9.98 9.79 -4.10
C GLY A 92 9.25 8.78 -3.23
N TRP A 93 8.25 8.13 -3.80
CA TRP A 93 7.36 7.20 -3.10
C TRP A 93 7.28 5.89 -3.86
N ARG A 94 7.20 4.80 -3.10
CA ARG A 94 6.95 3.46 -3.64
C ARG A 94 5.99 2.70 -2.74
N ILE A 95 5.20 1.83 -3.34
CA ILE A 95 4.44 0.81 -2.62
C ILE A 95 4.92 -0.58 -3.03
N GLU A 96 5.17 -1.43 -2.04
CA GLU A 96 5.58 -2.82 -2.20
C GLU A 96 4.45 -3.73 -1.70
N ILE A 97 3.94 -4.57 -2.58
CA ILE A 97 2.95 -5.60 -2.25
C ILE A 97 3.69 -6.93 -2.14
N ASP A 98 3.67 -7.54 -0.96
CA ASP A 98 4.21 -8.87 -0.71
C ASP A 98 3.06 -9.89 -0.74
N TYR A 99 2.95 -10.59 -1.87
CA TYR A 99 1.98 -11.66 -2.10
C TYR A 99 2.62 -12.77 -2.93
N GLU A 100 3.16 -13.79 -2.24
CA GLU A 100 4.01 -14.87 -2.75
C GLU A 100 5.37 -14.43 -3.32
N LYS A 101 5.39 -13.28 -4.01
CA LYS A 101 6.57 -12.51 -4.38
C LYS A 101 6.30 -11.03 -4.14
N LYS A 102 7.37 -10.23 -4.24
CA LYS A 102 7.30 -8.78 -4.09
C LYS A 102 6.97 -8.12 -5.42
N TYR A 103 5.98 -7.24 -5.40
CA TYR A 103 5.64 -6.33 -6.48
C TYR A 103 5.92 -4.91 -5.99
N ASP A 104 6.62 -4.12 -6.78
CA ASP A 104 7.06 -2.80 -6.36
C ASP A 104 6.67 -1.78 -7.44
N PHE A 105 5.99 -0.72 -7.01
CA PHE A 105 5.49 0.35 -7.86
C PHE A 105 6.02 1.69 -7.39
N SER A 106 6.48 2.51 -8.33
CA SER A 106 6.62 3.95 -8.10
C SER A 106 5.24 4.58 -7.98
N CYS A 107 5.09 5.51 -7.04
CA CYS A 107 3.81 6.17 -6.80
C CYS A 107 3.94 7.67 -6.67
N ASP A 108 2.85 8.35 -6.98
CA ASP A 108 2.51 9.65 -6.40
C ASP A 108 1.59 9.44 -5.19
N ILE A 109 1.60 10.39 -4.26
CA ILE A 109 0.71 10.35 -3.11
C ILE A 109 -0.28 11.51 -3.12
N GLN A 110 -1.52 11.24 -2.72
CA GLN A 110 -2.51 12.26 -2.42
C GLN A 110 -3.03 12.09 -1.00
N PRO A 111 -3.32 13.20 -0.29
CA PRO A 111 -3.89 13.11 1.05
C PRO A 111 -5.30 12.52 1.00
N MET A 112 -5.61 11.63 1.94
CA MET A 112 -6.95 11.09 2.19
C MET A 112 -7.45 11.60 3.53
N ASN A 113 -8.57 12.31 3.57
CA ASN A 113 -9.06 12.89 4.81
C ASN A 113 -9.54 11.82 5.82
N PRO A 114 -9.31 12.00 7.14
CA PRO A 114 -8.57 13.10 7.77
C PRO A 114 -7.03 12.88 7.87
N ASP A 115 -6.53 11.63 7.81
CA ASP A 115 -5.14 11.31 8.16
C ASP A 115 -4.49 10.20 7.29
N GLY A 116 -5.01 9.92 6.10
CA GLY A 116 -4.49 8.90 5.19
C GLY A 116 -3.73 9.46 3.99
N VAL A 117 -3.21 8.54 3.17
CA VAL A 117 -2.70 8.82 1.83
C VAL A 117 -3.20 7.76 0.87
N ILE A 118 -3.46 8.16 -0.36
CA ILE A 118 -3.70 7.29 -1.51
C ILE A 118 -2.39 7.21 -2.31
N PHE A 119 -2.02 6.01 -2.74
CA PHE A 119 -0.82 5.74 -3.52
C PHE A 119 -1.22 5.50 -4.98
N TYR A 120 -1.08 6.52 -5.83
CA TYR A 120 -1.35 6.41 -7.26
C TYR A 120 -0.14 5.83 -7.99
N VAL A 121 -0.31 4.70 -8.66
CA VAL A 121 0.76 4.04 -9.41
C VAL A 121 1.14 4.90 -10.61
N VAL A 122 2.43 5.18 -10.74
CA VAL A 122 2.98 5.89 -11.89
C VAL A 122 3.45 4.86 -12.91
N SER A 123 2.75 4.76 -14.03
CA SER A 123 3.16 3.95 -15.18
C SER A 123 4.54 4.41 -15.65
N SER A 124 5.50 3.49 -15.67
CA SER A 124 6.83 3.68 -16.24
C SER A 124 6.84 3.37 -17.73
#